data_AF-A0A0M8P5K4-F1
#
_entry.id   AF-A0A0M8P5K4-F1
#
_cell.length_a   1.000
_cell.length_b   1.000
_cell.length_c   1.000
_cell.angle_alpha   90.00
_cell.angle_beta   90.00
_cell.angle_gamma   90.00
#
_symmetry.space_group_name_H-M   'P 1'
#
loop_
_entity.id
_entity.type
_entity.pdbx_description
1 polymer ?
#
loop_
_entity_poly.entity_id
_entity_poly.type
_entity_poly.pdbx_seq_one_letter_code
_entity_poly.pdbx_strand_id
1 'polypeptide(L)'
;MRRLTTENLDEGLQLATEEAHPDVVAALFDAGARATSAKDRLAGRQPQMPGIIRQFFDHGLDPNASASDGQPFLCLLSNTALRPRIPHKTWGTPLHRAIDLGLPNIIKVLLDAGADRPAGMRYHDESPLQMAERSQHPKKQAMLDLLRS
;
A
#
# COMPACT_ATOMS: atom_id res chain seq x y z
N MET A 1 27.76 -22.48 14.29
CA MET A 1 27.30 -21.29 13.53
C MET A 1 25.99 -21.64 12.85
N ARG A 2 24.85 -21.15 13.35
CA ARG A 2 23.56 -21.29 12.69
C ARG A 2 23.62 -20.40 11.43
N ARG A 3 23.68 -20.99 10.23
CA ARG A 3 23.52 -20.22 8.99
C ARG A 3 22.10 -19.66 9.01
N LEU A 4 21.96 -18.34 8.91
CA LEU A 4 20.66 -17.71 8.70
C LEU A 4 20.12 -18.25 7.36
N THR A 5 19.06 -19.05 7.41
CA THR A 5 18.36 -19.48 6.21
C THR A 5 17.41 -18.38 5.77
N THR A 6 16.95 -18.44 4.52
CA THR A 6 15.95 -17.50 4.00
C THR A 6 14.64 -17.56 4.81
N GLU A 7 14.27 -18.73 5.34
CA GLU A 7 13.11 -18.88 6.23
C GLU A 7 13.28 -18.12 7.55
N ASN A 8 14.47 -18.15 8.16
CA ASN A 8 14.74 -17.39 9.38
C ASN A 8 14.69 -15.87 9.13
N LEU A 9 15.08 -15.41 7.94
CA LEU A 9 15.00 -14.01 7.55
C LEU A 9 13.55 -13.57 7.28
N ASP A 10 12.76 -14.41 6.61
CA ASP A 10 11.34 -14.15 6.33
C ASP A 10 10.49 -14.15 7.61
N GLU A 11 10.76 -15.05 8.56
CA GLU A 11 10.11 -15.05 9.88
C GLU A 11 10.49 -13.81 10.69
N GLY A 12 11.77 -13.43 10.68
CA GLY A 12 12.24 -12.19 11.30
C GLY A 12 11.57 -10.95 10.69
N LEU A 13 11.36 -10.94 9.37
CA LEU A 13 10.72 -9.82 8.66
C LEU A 13 9.26 -9.70 9.03
N GLN A 14 8.55 -10.82 9.17
CA GLN A 14 7.16 -10.82 9.63
C GLN A 14 7.02 -10.21 11.03
N LEU A 15 7.87 -10.62 11.98
CA LEU A 15 7.85 -10.12 13.36
C LEU A 15 8.23 -8.64 13.43
N ALA A 16 9.33 -8.24 12.77
CA ALA A 16 9.77 -6.84 12.76
C ALA A 16 8.74 -5.90 12.12
N THR A 17 8.02 -6.40 11.11
CA THR A 17 6.91 -5.67 10.47
C THR A 17 5.74 -5.55 11.44
N GLU A 18 5.32 -6.64 12.10
CA GLU A 18 4.19 -6.62 13.04
C GLU A 18 4.40 -5.64 14.21
N GLU A 19 5.63 -5.57 14.72
CA GLU A 19 6.03 -4.67 15.81
C GLU A 19 6.45 -3.25 15.33
N ALA A 20 6.37 -2.99 14.03
CA ALA A 20 6.68 -1.69 13.41
C ALA A 20 8.10 -1.16 13.68
N HIS A 21 9.13 -2.01 13.53
CA HIS A 21 10.54 -1.64 13.71
C HIS A 21 11.26 -1.34 12.37
N PRO A 22 11.34 -0.07 11.91
CA PRO A 22 11.85 0.25 10.58
C PRO A 22 13.33 -0.10 10.36
N ASP A 23 14.17 0.04 11.38
CA ASP A 23 15.60 -0.25 11.27
C ASP A 23 15.87 -1.75 11.14
N VAL A 24 15.07 -2.58 11.83
CA VAL A 24 15.17 -4.03 11.77
C VAL A 24 14.63 -4.54 10.43
N VAL A 25 13.53 -3.96 9.94
CA VAL A 25 13.00 -4.23 8.60
C VAL A 25 14.04 -3.90 7.53
N ALA A 26 14.72 -2.76 7.62
CA ALA A 26 15.81 -2.38 6.71
C ALA A 26 16.91 -3.45 6.68
N ALA A 27 17.41 -3.82 7.85
CA ALA A 27 18.50 -4.80 7.98
C ALA A 27 18.11 -6.18 7.44
N LEU A 28 16.84 -6.57 7.57
CA LEU A 28 16.33 -7.84 7.04
C LEU A 28 16.21 -7.82 5.52
N PHE A 29 15.79 -6.70 4.94
CA PHE A 29 15.83 -6.51 3.50
C PHE A 29 17.26 -6.52 2.94
N ASP A 30 18.20 -5.84 3.60
CA ASP A 30 19.62 -5.85 3.25
C ASP A 30 20.21 -7.27 3.33
N ALA A 31 19.70 -8.10 4.24
CA ALA A 31 20.06 -9.52 4.37
C ALA A 31 19.39 -10.44 3.32
N GLY A 32 18.50 -9.90 2.47
CA GLY A 32 17.84 -10.63 1.39
C GLY A 32 16.47 -11.24 1.75
N ALA A 33 15.82 -10.77 2.83
CA ALA A 33 14.45 -11.16 3.14
C ALA A 33 13.49 -10.73 2.01
N ARG A 34 12.46 -11.53 1.74
CA ARG A 34 11.54 -11.28 0.63
C ARG A 34 10.36 -10.43 1.09
N ALA A 35 10.12 -9.27 0.47
CA ALA A 35 8.97 -8.43 0.80
C ALA A 35 7.62 -9.18 0.73
N THR A 36 7.51 -10.16 -0.17
CA THR A 36 6.31 -10.99 -0.31
C THR A 36 6.00 -11.88 0.90
N SER A 37 6.99 -12.23 1.73
CA SER A 37 6.80 -13.14 2.88
C SER A 37 6.12 -12.47 4.06
N ALA A 38 6.26 -11.14 4.18
CA ALA A 38 5.68 -10.35 5.27
C ALA A 38 4.54 -9.42 4.83
N LYS A 39 4.10 -9.50 3.57
CA LYS A 39 3.08 -8.59 3.01
C LYS A 39 1.81 -8.55 3.86
N ASP A 40 1.30 -9.68 4.34
CA ASP A 40 0.05 -9.71 5.12
C ASP A 40 0.19 -9.06 6.51
N ARG A 41 1.42 -8.92 7.03
CA ARG A 41 1.71 -8.21 8.29
C ARG A 41 1.63 -6.70 8.13
N LEU A 42 1.73 -6.18 6.91
CA LEU A 42 1.47 -4.77 6.65
C LEU A 42 0.02 -4.42 7.03
N ALA A 43 -0.95 -5.28 6.70
CA ALA A 43 -2.37 -5.08 7.00
C ALA A 43 -2.77 -5.35 8.47
N GLY A 44 -1.79 -5.57 9.35
CA GLY A 44 -1.94 -5.97 10.75
C GLY A 44 -2.79 -5.03 11.62
N ARG A 45 -2.94 -5.41 12.90
CA ARG A 45 -3.84 -4.73 13.86
C ARG A 45 -3.49 -3.26 14.08
N GLN A 46 -2.21 -2.91 14.00
CA GLN A 46 -1.75 -1.54 14.17
C GLN A 46 -1.42 -0.90 12.83
N PRO A 47 -1.59 0.42 12.70
CA PRO A 47 -1.17 1.14 11.52
C PRO A 47 0.35 1.10 11.36
N GLN A 48 0.79 0.69 10.17
CA GLN A 48 2.21 0.62 9.86
C GLN A 48 2.82 2.00 9.64
N MET A 49 4.12 2.11 9.94
CA MET A 49 4.86 3.34 9.67
C MET A 49 5.02 3.54 8.15
N PRO A 50 4.86 4.77 7.63
CA PRO A 50 5.09 5.06 6.21
C PRO A 50 6.46 4.64 5.69
N GLY A 51 7.49 4.66 6.55
CA GLY A 51 8.84 4.20 6.21
C GLY A 51 8.92 2.71 5.92
N ILE A 52 8.21 1.87 6.69
CA ILE A 52 8.19 0.41 6.49
C ILE A 52 7.52 0.08 5.17
N ILE A 53 6.35 0.67 4.91
CA ILE A 53 5.63 0.42 3.65
C ILE A 53 6.46 0.85 2.44
N ARG A 54 7.19 1.97 2.53
CA ARG A 54 8.14 2.38 1.47
C ARG A 54 9.23 1.34 1.23
N GLN A 55 9.86 0.84 2.29
CA GLN A 55 10.87 -0.21 2.17
C GLN A 55 10.31 -1.44 1.44
N PHE A 56 9.07 -1.87 1.73
CA PHE A 56 8.47 -2.99 1.01
C PHE A 56 8.38 -2.72 -0.50
N PHE A 57 8.00 -1.52 -0.93
CA PHE A 57 7.96 -1.15 -2.36
C PHE A 57 9.35 -1.08 -2.97
N ASP A 58 10.30 -0.46 -2.28
CA ASP A 58 11.71 -0.36 -2.70
C ASP A 58 12.34 -1.76 -2.88
N HIS A 59 11.88 -2.74 -2.10
CA HIS A 59 12.29 -4.14 -2.17
C HIS A 59 11.33 -5.04 -2.99
N GLY A 60 10.57 -4.45 -3.91
CA GLY A 60 9.88 -5.16 -4.98
C GLY A 60 8.49 -5.69 -4.63
N LEU A 61 7.89 -5.27 -3.52
CA LEU A 61 6.45 -5.46 -3.31
C LEU A 61 5.69 -4.62 -4.34
N ASP A 62 4.82 -5.26 -5.11
CA ASP A 62 3.95 -4.54 -6.05
C ASP A 62 3.05 -3.55 -5.29
N PRO A 63 3.06 -2.25 -5.62
CA PRO A 63 2.20 -1.24 -4.99
C PRO A 63 0.70 -1.49 -5.21
N ASN A 64 0.34 -2.30 -6.20
CA ASN A 64 -1.02 -2.75 -6.45
C ASN A 64 -1.39 -4.02 -5.67
N ALA A 65 -0.41 -4.66 -5.01
CA ALA A 65 -0.67 -5.86 -4.23
C ALA A 65 -1.67 -5.55 -3.10
N SER A 66 -2.55 -6.51 -2.88
CA SER A 66 -3.43 -6.53 -1.73
C SER A 66 -2.96 -7.58 -0.72
N ALA A 67 -3.34 -7.36 0.53
CA ALA A 67 -3.36 -8.41 1.54
C ALA A 67 -4.26 -9.56 1.09
N SER A 68 -4.11 -10.70 1.75
CA SER A 68 -4.92 -11.90 1.49
C SER A 68 -6.43 -11.68 1.69
N ASP A 69 -6.81 -10.64 2.43
CA ASP A 69 -8.20 -10.18 2.62
C ASP A 69 -8.62 -9.07 1.64
N GLY A 70 -7.87 -8.87 0.55
CA GLY A 70 -8.19 -7.92 -0.52
C GLY A 70 -7.91 -6.45 -0.18
N GLN A 71 -7.40 -6.13 1.02
CA GLN A 71 -7.05 -4.76 1.38
C GLN A 71 -5.80 -4.29 0.63
N PRO A 72 -5.84 -3.17 -0.11
CA PRO A 72 -4.64 -2.56 -0.67
C PRO A 72 -3.74 -2.04 0.46
N PHE A 73 -2.44 -2.34 0.41
CA PHE A 73 -1.51 -1.95 1.46
C PHE A 73 -1.34 -0.44 1.62
N LEU A 74 -1.74 0.35 0.63
CA LEU A 74 -1.63 1.81 0.66
C LEU A 74 -2.71 2.50 1.52
N CYS A 75 -3.81 1.81 1.83
CA CYS A 75 -4.72 2.27 2.88
C CYS A 75 -4.02 2.40 4.24
N LEU A 76 -2.88 1.71 4.44
CA LEU A 76 -2.11 1.74 5.68
C LEU A 76 -1.15 2.93 5.77
N LEU A 77 -0.71 3.50 4.65
CA LEU A 77 0.13 4.71 4.63
C LEU A 77 -0.61 5.95 5.16
N SER A 78 -1.93 5.95 5.02
CA SER A 78 -2.77 7.10 5.31
C SER A 78 -3.28 7.01 6.75
N ASN A 79 -2.40 7.39 7.67
CA ASN A 79 -2.68 7.74 9.07
C ASN A 79 -4.10 7.40 9.56
N THR A 80 -4.28 6.15 10.01
CA THR A 80 -5.02 5.66 11.21
C THR A 80 -6.50 6.05 11.46
N ALA A 81 -7.04 7.14 10.91
CA ALA A 81 -8.41 7.60 11.16
C ALA A 81 -9.43 7.19 10.08
N LEU A 82 -8.96 6.64 8.96
CA LEU A 82 -9.77 6.34 7.78
C LEU A 82 -9.70 4.85 7.45
N ARG A 83 -9.81 3.96 8.46
CA ARG A 83 -10.28 2.58 8.24
C ARG A 83 -11.82 2.58 8.28
N PRO A 84 -12.55 2.96 7.22
CA PRO A 84 -13.95 2.61 7.20
C PRO A 84 -13.99 1.08 7.10
N ARG A 85 -14.77 0.43 7.97
CA ARG A 85 -15.10 -1.02 7.88
C ARG A 85 -15.92 -1.24 6.60
N ILE A 86 -15.29 -1.11 5.45
CA ILE A 86 -15.94 -1.27 4.16
C ILE A 86 -15.79 -2.74 3.77
N PRO A 87 -16.88 -3.42 3.39
CA PRO A 87 -16.82 -4.83 2.99
C PRO A 87 -15.88 -5.02 1.78
N HIS A 88 -15.16 -6.15 1.75
CA HIS A 88 -14.16 -6.54 0.73
C HIS A 88 -14.57 -6.24 -0.74
N LYS A 89 -15.87 -6.23 -1.06
CA LYS A 89 -16.39 -5.97 -2.41
C LYS A 89 -16.32 -4.51 -2.89
N THR A 90 -15.95 -3.56 -2.03
CA THR A 90 -15.95 -2.12 -2.33
C THR A 90 -14.59 -1.45 -2.08
N TRP A 91 -13.49 -2.18 -2.24
CA TRP A 91 -12.15 -1.62 -1.96
C TRP A 91 -11.54 -0.88 -3.16
N GLY A 92 -11.87 -1.27 -4.40
CA GLY A 92 -11.28 -0.68 -5.61
C GLY A 92 -9.77 -0.96 -5.72
N THR A 93 -9.08 -0.28 -6.64
CA THR A 93 -7.61 -0.26 -6.67
C THR A 93 -7.06 0.74 -5.62
N PRO A 94 -5.80 0.63 -5.17
CA PRO A 94 -5.21 1.60 -4.25
C PRO A 94 -5.29 3.06 -4.75
N LEU A 95 -5.28 3.28 -6.06
CA LEU A 95 -5.55 4.59 -6.70
C LEU A 95 -6.95 5.13 -6.39
N HIS A 96 -8.00 4.30 -6.41
CA HIS A 96 -9.36 4.73 -6.02
C HIS A 96 -9.40 5.22 -4.58
N ARG A 97 -8.68 4.55 -3.67
CA ARG A 97 -8.65 4.96 -2.26
C ARG A 97 -7.88 6.24 -2.02
N ALA A 98 -6.73 6.42 -2.68
CA ALA A 98 -6.00 7.68 -2.58
C ALA A 98 -6.86 8.88 -3.05
N ILE A 99 -7.77 8.67 -4.01
CA ILE A 99 -8.70 9.68 -4.51
C ILE A 99 -9.86 9.92 -3.55
N ASP A 100 -10.50 8.85 -3.04
CA ASP A 100 -11.58 8.92 -2.06
C ASP A 100 -11.16 9.65 -0.78
N LEU A 101 -9.92 9.41 -0.33
CA LEU A 101 -9.34 10.04 0.85
C LEU A 101 -8.73 11.43 0.57
N GLY A 102 -8.68 11.87 -0.69
CA GLY A 102 -8.15 13.19 -1.05
C GLY A 102 -6.65 13.37 -0.80
N LEU A 103 -5.83 12.38 -1.20
CA LEU A 103 -4.40 12.30 -0.88
C LEU A 103 -3.49 12.37 -2.13
N PRO A 104 -3.28 13.57 -2.72
CA PRO A 104 -2.42 13.75 -3.90
C PRO A 104 -1.00 13.19 -3.74
N ASN A 105 -0.41 13.29 -2.55
CA ASN A 105 0.93 12.77 -2.29
C ASN A 105 1.00 11.24 -2.47
N ILE A 106 -0.07 10.53 -2.09
CA ILE A 106 -0.16 9.08 -2.25
C ILE A 106 -0.48 8.71 -3.70
N ILE A 107 -1.33 9.49 -4.38
CA ILE A 107 -1.58 9.34 -5.83
C ILE A 107 -0.27 9.45 -6.61
N LYS A 108 0.56 10.45 -6.29
CA LYS A 108 1.85 10.63 -6.94
C LYS A 108 2.77 9.43 -6.73
N VAL A 109 2.95 8.99 -5.48
CA VAL A 109 3.76 7.80 -5.15
C VAL A 109 3.27 6.55 -5.90
N LEU A 110 1.95 6.40 -6.01
CA LEU A 110 1.32 5.30 -6.73
C LEU A 110 1.65 5.30 -8.23
N LEU A 111 1.50 6.46 -8.87
CA LEU A 111 1.80 6.62 -10.29
C LEU A 111 3.30 6.46 -10.56
N ASP A 112 4.16 7.03 -9.70
CA ASP A 112 5.62 6.89 -9.76
C ASP A 112 6.05 5.42 -9.61
N ALA A 113 5.34 4.64 -8.81
CA ALA A 113 5.60 3.22 -8.60
C ALA A 113 4.99 2.31 -9.71
N GLY A 114 4.42 2.89 -10.77
CA GLY A 114 3.86 2.15 -11.90
C GLY A 114 2.48 1.55 -11.63
N ALA A 115 1.72 2.07 -10.68
CA ALA A 115 0.34 1.65 -10.48
C ALA A 115 -0.49 1.90 -11.75
N ASP A 116 -1.06 0.82 -12.30
CA ASP A 116 -1.72 0.85 -13.58
C ASP A 116 -3.00 1.70 -13.56
N ARG A 117 -3.19 2.48 -14.63
CA ARG A 117 -4.36 3.35 -14.83
C ARG A 117 -5.65 2.59 -15.23
N PRO A 118 -5.63 1.42 -15.94
CA PRO A 118 -6.88 0.81 -16.40
C PRO A 118 -7.23 -0.57 -15.82
N ALA A 119 -8.54 -0.70 -15.54
CA ALA A 119 -9.43 -1.87 -15.63
C ALA A 119 -9.05 -3.18 -14.91
N GLY A 120 -9.76 -3.49 -13.81
CA GLY A 120 -9.80 -4.88 -13.35
C GLY A 120 -10.50 -5.17 -12.02
N MET A 121 -10.52 -4.25 -11.05
CA MET A 121 -11.27 -4.41 -9.81
C MET A 121 -11.91 -3.09 -9.43
N ARG A 122 -12.95 -2.76 -10.20
CA ARG A 122 -13.55 -1.44 -10.23
C ARG A 122 -14.45 -1.25 -9.01
N TYR A 123 -14.19 -0.18 -8.26
CA TYR A 123 -15.19 0.37 -7.35
C TYR A 123 -16.37 0.82 -8.22
N HIS A 124 -17.51 0.12 -8.18
CA HIS A 124 -18.69 0.42 -9.02
C HIS A 124 -18.44 0.50 -10.54
N ASP A 125 -17.53 -0.30 -11.11
CA ASP A 125 -17.18 -0.19 -12.55
C ASP A 125 -16.52 1.13 -12.97
N GLU A 126 -16.08 1.93 -12.00
CA GLU A 126 -15.43 3.21 -12.24
C GLU A 126 -13.90 3.07 -12.35
N SER A 127 -13.28 3.96 -13.12
CA SER A 127 -11.81 4.14 -13.16
C SER A 127 -11.37 5.19 -12.13
N PRO A 128 -10.09 5.20 -11.72
CA PRO A 128 -9.59 6.23 -10.82
C PRO A 128 -9.87 7.65 -11.34
N LEU A 129 -9.69 7.90 -12.64
CA LEU A 129 -9.96 9.20 -13.26
C LEU A 129 -11.43 9.61 -13.13
N GLN A 130 -12.36 8.71 -13.45
CA GLN A 130 -13.79 8.99 -13.34
C GLN A 130 -14.20 9.28 -11.89
N MET A 131 -13.66 8.54 -10.91
CA MET A 131 -13.90 8.81 -9.49
C MET A 131 -13.37 10.20 -9.08
N ALA A 132 -12.18 10.59 -9.54
CA ALA A 132 -11.62 11.92 -9.27
C ALA A 132 -12.48 13.04 -9.87
N GLU A 133 -13.07 12.83 -11.05
CA GLU A 133 -13.97 13.79 -11.69
C GLU A 133 -15.27 14.01 -10.89
N ARG A 134 -15.71 13.01 -10.13
CA ARG A 134 -16.92 13.07 -9.30
C ARG A 134 -16.64 13.53 -7.86
N SER A 135 -15.38 13.48 -7.45
CA SER A 135 -14.97 13.88 -6.11
C SER A 135 -15.33 15.33 -5.81
N GLN A 136 -15.82 15.59 -4.60
CA GLN A 136 -16.07 16.93 -4.06
C GLN A 136 -14.92 17.42 -3.16
N HIS A 137 -13.81 16.68 -3.09
CA HIS A 137 -12.68 17.06 -2.25
C HIS A 137 -12.07 18.40 -2.71
N PRO A 138 -11.66 19.30 -1.80
CA PRO A 138 -11.03 20.57 -2.17
C PRO A 138 -9.73 20.39 -2.97
N LYS A 139 -9.09 19.22 -2.85
CA LYS A 139 -7.88 18.85 -3.60
C LYS A 139 -8.16 18.21 -4.96
N LYS A 140 -9.43 18.16 -5.41
CA LYS A 140 -9.85 17.53 -6.67
C LYS A 140 -8.95 17.88 -7.85
N GLN A 141 -8.67 19.17 -8.05
CA GLN A 141 -7.90 19.62 -9.21
C GLN A 141 -6.47 19.04 -9.20
N ALA A 142 -5.80 19.07 -8.05
CA ALA A 142 -4.48 18.48 -7.89
C ALA A 142 -4.47 16.95 -8.17
N MET A 143 -5.55 16.24 -7.79
CA MET A 143 -5.70 14.82 -8.10
C MET A 143 -5.90 14.57 -9.60
N LEU A 144 -6.74 15.39 -10.26
CA LEU A 144 -6.95 15.30 -11.71
C LEU A 144 -5.68 15.59 -12.50
N ASP A 145 -4.90 16.58 -12.07
CA ASP A 145 -3.65 16.95 -12.73
C ASP A 145 -2.63 15.80 -12.68
N LEU A 146 -2.52 15.12 -11.53
CA LEU A 146 -1.66 13.93 -11.38
C LEU A 146 -2.13 12.75 -12.23
N LEU A 147 -3.45 12.50 -12.29
CA LEU A 147 -3.99 11.36 -13.06
C LEU A 147 -3.90 11.57 -14.58
N ARG A 148 -3.80 12.84 -15.02
CA ARG A 148 -3.69 13.23 -16.43
C ARG A 148 -2.25 13.46 -16.90
N SER A 149 -1.28 13.62 -15.99
CA SER A 149 0.15 13.68 -16.32
C SER A 149 0.69 12.35 -16.82
#